data_AF-A0A537SYE0-F1
#
_entry.id   AF-A0A537SYE0-F1
#
_cell.length_a   1.000
_cell.length_b   1.000
_cell.length_c   1.000
_cell.angle_alpha   90.00
_cell.angle_beta   90.00
_cell.angle_gamma   90.00
#
_symmetry.space_group_name_H-M   'P 1'
#
loop_
_entity.id
_entity.type
_entity.pdbx_description
1 polymer ?
#
loop_
_entity_poly.entity_id
_entity_poly.type
_entity_poly.pdbx_seq_one_letter_code
_entity_poly.pdbx_strand_id
1 'polypeptide(L)'
;MRIQIKDNAENWLNWGNLVQAWIRKTKTRPANVGDLKRQLTDNQVNADVDGPDTKPVVFWDYPDNNTPLRIALPSEAMLDARLQTVLPGAYPLPHFYDIAFVGTPPTRAQLSAEEAQKFAARRIGEYSVNECC
;
A
#
# COMPACT_ATOMS: atom_id res chain seq x y z
N MET A 1 8.12 -3.03 -3.13
CA MET A 1 7.44 -4.33 -3.11
C MET A 1 5.97 -4.02 -3.18
N ARG A 2 5.27 -4.53 -4.20
CA ARG A 2 3.85 -4.26 -4.39
C ARG A 2 3.11 -5.58 -4.20
N ILE A 3 2.07 -5.54 -3.38
CA ILE A 3 1.04 -6.58 -3.33
C ILE A 3 -0.15 -5.98 -4.07
N GLN A 4 -0.59 -6.65 -5.13
CA GLN A 4 -1.74 -6.22 -5.93
C GLN A 4 -2.90 -7.16 -5.64
N ILE A 5 -3.78 -6.79 -4.71
CA ILE A 5 -5.02 -7.54 -4.45
C ILE A 5 -5.97 -7.30 -5.64
N LYS A 6 -6.56 -8.37 -6.19
CA LYS A 6 -7.55 -8.23 -7.28
C LYS A 6 -8.88 -7.73 -6.73
N ASP A 7 -9.51 -6.76 -7.40
CA ASP A 7 -10.70 -6.07 -6.87
C ASP A 7 -11.96 -6.93 -6.95
N ASN A 8 -12.38 -7.43 -5.79
CA ASN A 8 -13.66 -8.13 -5.54
C ASN A 8 -14.00 -7.98 -4.05
N ALA A 9 -15.26 -7.70 -3.72
CA ALA A 9 -15.75 -7.58 -2.34
C ALA A 9 -15.35 -8.78 -1.46
N GLU A 10 -15.50 -10.00 -1.96
CA GLU A 10 -15.13 -11.22 -1.23
C GLU A 10 -13.62 -11.33 -1.03
N ASN A 11 -12.83 -10.93 -2.03
CA ASN A 11 -11.37 -10.97 -1.95
C ASN A 11 -10.83 -9.98 -0.90
N TRP A 12 -11.45 -8.80 -0.81
CA TRP A 12 -11.14 -7.80 0.21
C TRP A 12 -11.56 -8.27 1.62
N LEU A 13 -12.69 -8.99 1.74
CA LEU A 13 -13.10 -9.63 2.99
C LEU A 13 -12.09 -10.69 3.45
N ASN A 14 -11.68 -11.58 2.55
CA ASN A 14 -10.67 -12.60 2.82
C ASN A 14 -9.33 -11.99 3.24
N TRP A 15 -8.90 -10.94 2.55
CA TRP A 15 -7.71 -10.17 2.91
C TRP A 15 -7.81 -9.60 4.33
N GLY A 16 -8.92 -8.93 4.66
CA GLY A 16 -9.15 -8.37 5.99
C GLY A 16 -9.16 -9.42 7.10
N ASN A 17 -9.72 -10.60 6.85
CA ASN A 17 -9.72 -11.71 7.80
C ASN A 17 -8.31 -12.26 8.05
N LEU A 18 -7.50 -12.39 7.00
CA LEU A 18 -6.11 -12.82 7.11
C LEU A 18 -5.27 -11.79 7.90
N VAL A 19 -5.44 -10.50 7.62
CA VAL A 19 -4.76 -9.43 8.38
C VAL A 19 -5.16 -9.46 9.86
N GLN A 20 -6.45 -9.66 10.18
CA GLN A 20 -6.89 -9.84 11.56
C GLN A 20 -6.24 -11.04 12.25
N ALA A 21 -6.03 -12.15 11.54
CA ALA A 21 -5.32 -13.31 12.08
C ALA A 21 -3.87 -12.96 12.45
N TRP A 22 -3.17 -12.19 11.62
CA TRP A 22 -1.81 -11.71 11.89
C TRP A 22 -1.71 -10.74 13.06
N ILE A 23 -2.74 -9.92 13.27
CA ILE A 23 -2.85 -9.03 14.43
C ILE A 23 -3.02 -9.86 15.71
N ARG A 24 -3.93 -10.84 15.70
CA ARG A 24 -4.22 -11.68 16.88
C ARG A 24 -3.09 -12.65 17.22
N LYS A 25 -2.34 -13.12 16.22
CA LYS A 25 -1.28 -14.13 16.38
C LYS A 25 -0.04 -13.77 15.57
N THR A 26 0.82 -12.94 16.14
CA THR A 26 2.04 -12.44 15.48
C THR A 26 2.97 -13.55 14.97
N LYS A 27 3.03 -14.71 15.65
CA LYS A 27 3.82 -15.89 15.23
C LYS A 27 3.37 -16.52 13.90
N THR A 28 2.18 -16.19 13.41
CA THR A 28 1.66 -16.71 12.14
C THR A 28 1.98 -15.81 10.95
N ARG A 29 2.60 -14.65 11.18
CA ARG A 29 2.98 -13.73 10.11
C ARG A 29 3.99 -14.39 9.16
N PRO A 30 3.85 -14.22 7.83
CA PRO A 30 4.81 -14.75 6.87
C PRO A 30 6.17 -14.08 7.06
N ALA A 31 7.25 -14.87 7.08
CA ALA A 31 8.61 -14.37 7.25
C ALA A 31 9.25 -13.89 5.93
N ASN A 32 8.72 -14.36 4.80
CA ASN A 32 9.23 -14.08 3.46
C ASN A 32 8.08 -14.08 2.43
N VAL A 33 8.41 -13.68 1.19
CA VAL A 33 7.45 -13.58 0.10
C VAL A 33 6.83 -14.94 -0.25
N GLY A 34 7.58 -16.04 -0.16
CA GLY A 34 7.04 -17.38 -0.42
C GLY A 34 5.97 -17.78 0.59
N ASP A 35 6.20 -17.53 1.87
CA ASP A 35 5.22 -17.76 2.94
C ASP A 35 4.00 -16.85 2.77
N LEU A 36 4.21 -15.59 2.37
CA LEU A 36 3.12 -14.65 2.09
C LEU A 36 2.23 -15.16 0.95
N LYS A 37 2.82 -15.56 -0.20
CA LYS A 37 2.07 -16.13 -1.33
C LYS A 37 1.28 -17.37 -0.93
N ARG A 38 1.86 -18.23 -0.10
CA ARG A 38 1.19 -19.43 0.41
C ARG A 38 -0.01 -19.06 1.26
N GLN A 39 0.16 -18.17 2.24
CA GLN A 39 -0.94 -17.73 3.08
C GLN A 39 -2.05 -17.02 2.31
N LEU A 40 -1.71 -16.21 1.30
CA LEU A 40 -2.70 -15.61 0.40
C LEU A 40 -3.52 -16.70 -0.30
N THR A 41 -2.86 -17.72 -0.83
CA THR A 41 -3.52 -18.86 -1.50
C THR A 41 -4.41 -19.64 -0.54
N ASP A 42 -3.89 -20.01 0.63
CA ASP A 42 -4.60 -20.80 1.65
C ASP A 42 -5.85 -20.09 2.20
N ASN A 43 -5.85 -18.76 2.17
CA ASN A 43 -6.96 -17.92 2.64
C ASN A 43 -7.79 -17.33 1.48
N GLN A 44 -7.65 -17.88 0.27
CA GLN A 44 -8.43 -17.47 -0.90
C GLN A 44 -8.33 -15.97 -1.22
N VAL A 45 -7.15 -15.40 -0.97
CA VAL A 45 -6.79 -14.02 -1.34
C VAL A 45 -6.08 -14.06 -2.69
N ASN A 46 -6.76 -13.58 -3.73
CA ASN A 46 -6.22 -13.46 -5.07
C ASN A 46 -5.39 -12.18 -5.18
N ALA A 47 -4.06 -12.34 -5.23
CA ALA A 47 -3.14 -11.22 -5.29
C ALA A 47 -1.85 -11.57 -6.02
N ASP A 48 -1.26 -10.58 -6.68
CA ASP A 48 0.08 -10.68 -7.26
C ASP A 48 1.10 -10.05 -6.30
N VAL A 49 2.15 -10.81 -5.95
CA VAL A 49 3.20 -10.38 -5.03
C VAL A 49 4.54 -10.29 -5.76
N ASP A 50 5.09 -9.08 -5.87
CA ASP A 50 6.35 -8.85 -6.55
C ASP A 50 7.56 -9.28 -5.70
N GLY A 51 8.43 -10.09 -6.30
CA GLY A 51 9.76 -10.42 -5.76
C GLY A 51 10.02 -11.92 -5.60
N PRO A 52 11.29 -12.29 -5.33
CA PRO A 52 11.68 -13.67 -5.11
C PRO A 52 11.13 -14.17 -3.76
N ASP A 53 10.81 -15.46 -3.69
CA ASP A 53 10.19 -16.07 -2.50
C ASP A 53 11.05 -15.96 -1.24
N THR A 54 12.38 -15.86 -1.40
CA THR A 54 13.34 -15.69 -0.31
C THR A 54 13.38 -14.29 0.28
N LYS A 55 12.74 -13.30 -0.35
CA LYS A 55 12.76 -11.92 0.12
C LYS A 55 12.07 -11.78 1.48
N PRO A 56 12.71 -11.20 2.51
CA PRO A 56 12.09 -11.03 3.83
C PRO A 56 10.84 -10.15 3.79
N VAL A 57 9.86 -10.51 4.62
CA VAL A 57 8.67 -9.70 4.90
C VAL A 57 8.74 -9.27 6.36
N VAL A 58 8.61 -7.96 6.60
CA VAL A 58 8.68 -7.37 7.94
C VAL A 58 7.38 -6.63 8.22
N PHE A 59 6.79 -6.91 9.38
CA PHE A 59 5.60 -6.24 9.88
C PHE A 59 6.00 -5.18 10.89
N TRP A 60 5.44 -4.00 10.76
CA TRP A 60 5.57 -2.92 11.73
C TRP A 60 4.28 -2.84 12.52
N ASP A 61 4.37 -3.07 13.83
CA ASP A 61 3.23 -2.85 14.72
C ASP A 61 3.06 -1.35 14.97
N TYR A 62 1.81 -0.90 15.08
CA TYR A 62 1.53 0.49 15.41
C TYR A 62 2.12 0.83 16.79
N PRO A 63 2.70 2.03 16.94
CA PRO A 63 3.17 2.52 18.22
C PRO A 63 2.02 2.55 19.24
N ASP A 64 2.32 2.19 20.49
CA ASP A 64 1.43 2.57 21.61
C ASP A 64 1.62 4.06 21.93
N ASN A 65 0.76 4.62 22.78
CA ASN A 65 0.78 6.04 23.13
C ASN A 65 2.10 6.54 23.76
N ASN A 66 3.02 5.64 24.13
CA ASN A 66 4.31 5.97 24.74
C ASN A 66 5.50 5.79 23.78
N THR A 67 5.26 5.34 22.55
CA THR A 67 6.31 5.16 21.56
C THR A 67 6.62 6.50 20.87
N PRO A 68 7.89 6.85 20.62
CA PRO A 68 8.25 8.06 19.88
C PRO A 68 7.60 8.11 18.49
N LEU A 69 7.19 9.30 18.06
CA LEU A 69 6.69 9.56 16.71
C LEU A 69 7.70 9.08 15.67
N ARG A 70 7.26 8.21 14.74
CA ARG A 70 8.12 7.66 13.70
C ARG A 70 7.85 8.34 12.37
N ILE A 71 8.79 9.17 11.92
CA ILE A 71 8.74 9.77 10.59
C ILE A 71 9.57 8.92 9.63
N ALA A 72 8.91 8.16 8.76
CA ALA A 72 9.57 7.40 7.72
C ALA A 72 9.86 8.30 6.51
N LEU A 73 11.14 8.46 6.16
CA LEU A 73 11.56 9.22 4.98
C LEU A 73 12.10 8.29 3.89
N PRO A 74 11.73 8.50 2.62
CA PRO A 74 12.39 7.80 1.52
C PRO A 74 13.87 8.22 1.44
N SER A 75 14.72 7.34 0.90
CA SER A 75 16.10 7.72 0.59
C SER A 75 16.13 8.70 -0.59
N GLU A 76 17.22 9.45 -0.71
CA GLU A 76 17.46 10.37 -1.83
C GLU A 76 17.32 9.66 -3.19
N ALA A 77 17.90 8.47 -3.34
CA ALA A 77 17.77 7.68 -4.57
C ALA A 77 16.30 7.31 -4.90
N MET A 78 15.47 7.06 -3.88
CA MET A 78 14.04 6.78 -4.08
C MET A 78 13.27 8.05 -4.48
N LEU A 79 13.63 9.20 -3.91
CA LEU A 79 13.08 10.49 -4.30
C LEU A 79 13.39 10.78 -5.77
N ASP A 80 14.66 10.64 -6.18
CA ASP A 80 15.10 10.91 -7.55
C ASP A 80 14.41 10.01 -8.56
N ALA A 81 14.36 8.69 -8.28
CA ALA A 81 13.67 7.73 -9.14
C ALA A 81 12.16 8.05 -9.25
N ARG A 82 11.53 8.52 -8.17
CA ARG A 82 10.12 8.91 -8.21
C ARG A 82 9.93 10.16 -9.05
N LEU A 83 10.74 11.20 -8.88
CA LEU A 83 10.63 12.45 -9.63
C LEU A 83 10.79 12.23 -11.14
N GLN A 84 11.62 11.28 -11.56
CA GLN A 84 11.78 10.89 -12.96
C GLN A 84 10.56 10.19 -13.57
N THR A 85 9.66 9.64 -12.74
CA THR A 85 8.46 8.88 -13.18
C THR A 85 7.15 9.66 -13.04
N VAL A 86 7.22 10.94 -12.64
CA VAL A 86 6.03 11.80 -12.56
C VAL A 86 5.65 12.24 -13.96
N LEU A 87 4.55 11.68 -14.46
CA LEU A 87 4.00 11.99 -15.78
C LEU A 87 2.66 12.73 -15.64
N PRO A 88 2.31 13.61 -16.58
CA PRO A 88 0.98 14.21 -16.66
C PRO A 88 -0.10 13.16 -16.93
N GLY A 89 -1.34 13.46 -16.53
CA GLY A 89 -2.52 12.63 -16.76
C GLY A 89 -3.24 12.23 -15.48
N ALA A 90 -4.07 11.18 -15.57
CA ALA A 90 -4.83 10.66 -14.45
C ALA A 90 -3.90 10.09 -13.37
N TYR A 91 -4.01 10.62 -12.14
CA TYR A 91 -3.20 10.13 -11.04
C TYR A 91 -3.64 8.71 -10.61
N PRO A 92 -2.70 7.77 -10.39
CA PRO A 92 -3.03 6.39 -10.04
C PRO A 92 -3.39 6.27 -8.56
N LEU A 93 -4.69 6.44 -8.24
CA LEU A 93 -5.25 6.11 -6.92
C LEU A 93 -5.67 4.62 -6.87
N PRO A 94 -5.64 3.97 -5.69
CA PRO A 94 -6.18 2.62 -5.51
C PRO A 94 -7.66 2.53 -5.89
N HIS A 95 -8.05 1.46 -6.57
CA HIS A 95 -9.40 1.26 -7.10
C HIS A 95 -10.48 1.07 -6.03
N PHE A 96 -10.14 0.66 -4.80
CA PHE A 96 -11.14 0.51 -3.74
C PHE A 96 -11.82 1.83 -3.38
N TYR A 97 -11.17 2.98 -3.59
CA TYR A 97 -11.83 4.29 -3.43
C TYR A 97 -12.94 4.49 -4.45
N ASP A 98 -12.81 3.94 -5.67
CA ASP A 98 -13.85 4.01 -6.69
C ASP A 98 -15.10 3.21 -6.26
N ILE A 99 -14.92 2.14 -5.47
CA ILE A 99 -15.99 1.30 -4.89
C ILE A 99 -16.63 1.96 -3.65
N ALA A 100 -15.83 2.62 -2.81
CA ALA A 100 -16.32 3.25 -1.58
C ALA A 100 -17.15 4.52 -1.85
N PHE A 101 -16.94 5.19 -2.98
CA PHE A 101 -17.60 6.45 -3.35
C PHE A 101 -18.59 6.32 -4.51
N VAL A 102 -19.19 5.14 -4.69
CA VAL A 102 -20.20 4.86 -5.74
C VAL A 102 -21.31 5.92 -5.74
N GLY A 103 -21.50 6.61 -6.86
CA GLY A 103 -22.58 7.58 -7.09
C GLY A 103 -22.13 9.01 -7.39
N THR A 104 -20.90 9.37 -7.07
CA THR A 104 -20.24 10.57 -7.60
C THR A 104 -19.02 10.06 -8.34
N PRO A 105 -18.89 10.16 -9.67
CA PRO A 105 -17.68 9.66 -10.31
C PRO A 105 -16.53 10.50 -9.76
N PRO A 106 -15.56 9.95 -9.00
CA PRO A 106 -14.30 10.66 -8.85
C PRO A 106 -13.62 10.51 -10.21
N THR A 107 -14.01 11.33 -11.18
CA THR A 107 -13.32 11.40 -12.46
C THR A 107 -11.89 11.77 -12.09
N ARG A 108 -10.96 10.82 -12.22
CA ARG A 108 -9.57 11.05 -11.83
C ARG A 108 -9.12 12.33 -12.51
N ALA A 109 -8.75 13.32 -11.70
CA ALA A 109 -8.34 14.61 -12.23
C ALA A 109 -7.19 14.40 -13.22
N GLN A 110 -7.31 14.96 -14.41
CA GLN A 110 -6.25 14.98 -15.40
C GLN A 110 -5.29 16.09 -15.02
N LEU A 111 -4.12 15.72 -14.51
CA LEU A 111 -3.14 16.69 -14.05
C LEU A 111 -2.24 17.10 -15.20
N SER A 112 -2.00 18.40 -15.37
CA SER A 112 -0.86 18.89 -16.16
C SER A 112 0.46 18.44 -15.54
N ALA A 113 1.57 18.61 -16.27
CA ALA A 113 2.90 18.20 -15.76
C ALA A 113 3.27 18.94 -14.46
N GLU A 114 2.98 20.24 -14.38
CA GLU A 114 3.23 21.05 -13.19
C GLU A 114 2.33 20.62 -12.02
N GLU A 115 1.05 20.37 -12.28
CA GLU A 115 0.12 19.88 -11.25
C GLU A 115 0.52 18.50 -10.75
N ALA A 116 0.98 17.61 -11.63
CA ALA A 116 1.46 16.28 -11.27
C ALA A 116 2.70 16.35 -10.35
N GLN A 117 3.65 17.26 -10.64
CA GLN A 117 4.82 17.49 -9.78
C GLN A 117 4.43 18.07 -8.42
N LYS A 118 3.57 19.09 -8.38
CA LYS A 118 3.07 19.66 -7.12
C LYS A 118 2.30 18.61 -6.31
N PHE A 119 1.52 17.76 -6.97
CA PHE A 119 0.78 16.69 -6.33
C PHE A 119 1.71 15.60 -5.79
N ALA A 120 2.77 15.24 -6.52
CA ALA A 120 3.80 14.33 -6.04
C ALA A 120 4.51 14.87 -4.78
N ALA A 121 4.84 16.17 -4.75
CA ALA A 121 5.43 16.83 -3.59
C ALA A 121 4.48 16.82 -2.37
N ARG A 122 3.20 17.13 -2.57
CA ARG A 122 2.17 17.05 -1.51
C ARG A 122 2.07 15.65 -0.92
N ARG A 123 2.10 14.60 -1.75
CA ARG A 123 2.07 13.21 -1.28
C ARG A 123 3.33 12.81 -0.50
N ILE A 124 4.50 13.28 -0.88
CA ILE A 124 5.73 13.04 -0.11
C ILE A 124 5.58 13.63 1.29
N GLY A 125 5.06 14.86 1.39
CA GLY A 125 4.75 15.48 2.68
C GLY A 125 3.67 14.69 3.45
N GLU A 126 2.61 14.26 2.78
CA GLU A 126 1.56 13.44 3.40
C GLU A 126 2.12 12.13 3.99
N TYR A 127 2.94 11.40 3.24
CA TYR A 127 3.57 10.15 3.71
C TYR A 127 4.54 10.33 4.87
N SER A 128 5.10 11.53 5.03
CA SER A 128 5.97 11.83 6.17
C SER A 128 5.22 12.18 7.45
N VAL A 129 3.93 12.57 7.37
CA VAL A 129 3.17 13.09 8.52
C VAL A 129 2.03 12.16 8.92
N ASN A 130 1.34 11.58 7.95
CA ASN A 130 0.33 10.57 8.23
C ASN A 130 1.05 9.25 8.46
N GLU A 131 1.24 8.89 9.72
CA GLU A 131 1.28 7.48 10.12
C GLU A 131 0.09 6.82 9.40
N CYS A 132 0.32 5.88 8.48
CA CYS A 132 -0.77 5.22 7.79
C CYS A 132 -1.63 4.51 8.85
N CYS A 133 -2.68 5.14 9.39
CA CYS A 133 -3.65 4.51 10.29
C CYS A 133 -4.50 3.48 9.55
#